data_AF-A0A2H0FS57-F1
#
_entry.id   AF-A0A2H0FS57-F1
#
_cell.length_a   1.000
_cell.length_b   1.000
_cell.length_c   1.000
_cell.angle_alpha   90.00
_cell.angle_beta   90.00
_cell.angle_gamma   90.00
#
_symmetry.space_group_name_H-M   'P 1'
#
loop_
_entity.id
_entity.type
_entity.pdbx_description
1 polymer ?
#
loop_
_entity_poly.entity_id
_entity_poly.type
_entity_poly.pdbx_seq_one_letter_code
_entity_poly.pdbx_strand_id
1 'polypeptide(L)'
;MFAIKSDFICIFKIGDNIIHNLKILKFLYTTESNCTAEEKLLLYKPIIVTIASICEAILYDFYVRINDNTKEGISNLTKIIIDRIRSKKIDEFEKYIVSARKNELFGFKDLLFYTELDDLRKLRNRIHIQNRKKDFEPDEIVAFNYERKITAERILEQMMKTMAGKYSRPYSVTGYVENFILPWDEHLPTIERN
;
A
#
# COMPACT_ATOMS: atom_id res chain seq x y z
N MET A 1 -11.23 1.81 13.39
CA MET A 1 -11.50 1.03 12.15
C MET A 1 -12.31 1.86 11.18
N PHE A 2 -11.99 1.84 9.89
CA PHE A 2 -12.72 2.56 8.85
C PHE A 2 -12.65 1.86 7.49
N ALA A 3 -13.52 2.25 6.55
CA ALA A 3 -13.65 1.62 5.24
C ALA A 3 -13.16 2.54 4.11
N ILE A 4 -12.45 1.98 3.14
CA ILE A 4 -12.09 2.63 1.87
C ILE A 4 -12.70 1.85 0.71
N LYS A 5 -13.29 2.57 -0.26
CA LYS A 5 -13.85 1.95 -1.46
C LYS A 5 -12.75 1.25 -2.27
N SER A 6 -13.01 0.04 -2.74
CA SER A 6 -12.09 -0.75 -3.56
C SER A 6 -12.31 -0.59 -5.07
N ASP A 7 -13.02 0.46 -5.48
CA ASP A 7 -13.44 0.72 -6.86
C ASP A 7 -12.28 0.98 -7.85
N PHE A 8 -11.04 1.10 -7.36
CA PHE A 8 -9.85 1.24 -8.17
C PHE A 8 -9.22 -0.11 -8.58
N ILE A 9 -9.60 -1.22 -7.94
CA ILE A 9 -9.01 -2.56 -8.18
C ILE A 9 -9.41 -3.09 -9.55
N CYS A 10 -8.41 -3.50 -10.33
CA CYS A 10 -8.58 -4.06 -11.66
C CYS A 10 -8.70 -5.59 -11.63
N ILE A 11 -7.79 -6.26 -10.95
CA ILE A 11 -7.72 -7.72 -10.84
C ILE A 11 -8.47 -8.12 -9.57
N PHE A 12 -9.69 -8.62 -9.73
CA PHE A 12 -10.57 -8.97 -8.59
C PHE A 12 -9.91 -9.94 -7.62
N LYS A 13 -9.13 -10.91 -8.11
CA LYS A 13 -8.43 -11.86 -7.23
C LYS A 13 -7.36 -11.20 -6.36
N ILE A 14 -6.72 -10.13 -6.85
CA ILE A 14 -5.81 -9.31 -6.01
C ILE A 14 -6.62 -8.57 -4.96
N GLY A 15 -7.79 -8.04 -5.31
CA GLY A 15 -8.75 -7.48 -4.36
C GLY A 15 -9.09 -8.46 -3.22
N ASP A 16 -9.46 -9.69 -3.55
CA ASP A 16 -9.75 -10.75 -2.57
C ASP A 16 -8.55 -11.03 -1.65
N ASN A 17 -7.34 -11.10 -2.24
CA ASN A 17 -6.11 -11.35 -1.49
C ASN A 17 -5.78 -10.19 -0.55
N ILE A 18 -6.02 -8.94 -0.97
CA ILE A 18 -5.88 -7.76 -0.12
C ILE A 18 -6.88 -7.86 1.05
N ILE A 19 -8.14 -8.18 0.79
CA ILE A 19 -9.16 -8.36 1.85
C ILE A 19 -8.74 -9.45 2.84
N HIS A 20 -8.22 -10.58 2.36
CA HIS A 20 -7.72 -11.64 3.21
C HIS A 20 -6.57 -11.15 4.12
N ASN A 21 -5.61 -10.41 3.58
CA ASN A 21 -4.51 -9.84 4.36
C ASN A 21 -4.98 -8.75 5.35
N LEU A 22 -6.01 -7.97 5.01
CA LEU A 22 -6.65 -7.04 5.95
C LEU A 22 -7.35 -7.78 7.10
N LYS A 23 -7.94 -8.95 6.85
CA LYS A 23 -8.50 -9.83 7.91
C LYS A 23 -7.39 -10.37 8.83
N ILE A 24 -6.23 -10.74 8.27
CA ILE A 24 -5.04 -11.10 9.05
C ILE A 24 -4.59 -9.92 9.91
N LEU A 25 -4.47 -8.71 9.33
CA LEU A 25 -4.14 -7.51 10.09
C LEU A 25 -5.14 -7.29 11.23
N LYS A 26 -6.45 -7.35 10.97
CA LYS A 26 -7.47 -7.24 12.02
C LYS A 26 -7.24 -8.21 13.18
N PHE A 27 -6.89 -9.47 12.88
CA PHE A 27 -6.55 -10.45 13.90
C PHE A 27 -5.28 -10.08 14.69
N LEU A 28 -4.23 -9.61 14.00
CA LEU A 28 -3.00 -9.15 14.64
C LEU A 28 -3.24 -7.94 15.56
N TYR A 29 -4.01 -6.94 15.14
CA TYR A 29 -4.36 -5.78 15.98
C TYR A 29 -5.23 -6.17 17.18
N THR A 30 -6.16 -7.10 17.00
CA THR A 30 -6.97 -7.64 18.11
C THR A 30 -6.11 -8.41 19.11
N THR A 31 -5.06 -9.09 18.63
CA THR A 31 -4.10 -9.78 19.50
C THR A 31 -3.23 -8.74 20.23
N GLU A 32 -2.72 -7.75 19.51
CA GLU A 32 -1.90 -6.66 20.03
C GLU A 32 -2.58 -5.91 21.19
N SER A 33 -3.90 -5.65 21.11
CA SER A 33 -4.63 -4.96 22.16
C SER A 33 -4.69 -5.74 23.48
N ASN A 34 -4.47 -7.06 23.46
CA ASN A 34 -4.51 -7.93 24.63
C ASN A 34 -3.10 -8.34 25.12
N CYS A 35 -2.04 -7.90 24.44
CA CYS A 35 -0.65 -8.23 24.76
C CYS A 35 -0.02 -7.25 25.77
N THR A 36 0.95 -7.76 26.53
CA THR A 36 1.92 -6.95 27.27
C THR A 36 2.79 -6.11 26.33
N ALA A 37 3.51 -5.11 26.87
CA ALA A 37 4.37 -4.26 26.06
C ALA A 37 5.47 -5.05 25.30
N GLU A 38 6.03 -6.10 25.92
CA GLU A 38 7.05 -6.95 25.30
C GLU A 38 6.46 -7.82 24.18
N GLU A 39 5.29 -8.41 24.39
CA GLU A 39 4.61 -9.24 23.39
C GLU A 39 4.18 -8.43 22.15
N LYS A 40 3.82 -7.15 22.31
CA LYS A 40 3.49 -6.26 21.18
C LYS A 40 4.65 -6.14 20.19
N LEU A 41 5.89 -6.15 20.67
CA LEU A 41 7.08 -6.07 19.82
C LEU A 41 7.15 -7.23 18.83
N LEU A 42 6.63 -8.40 19.20
CA LEU A 42 6.58 -9.59 18.33
C LEU A 42 5.60 -9.41 17.16
N LEU A 43 4.63 -8.50 17.29
CA LEU A 43 3.57 -8.29 16.31
C LEU A 43 3.88 -7.16 15.31
N TYR A 44 4.81 -6.26 15.62
CA TYR A 44 5.15 -5.16 14.71
C TYR A 44 5.71 -5.63 13.38
N LYS A 45 6.58 -6.66 13.38
CA LYS A 45 7.10 -7.23 12.14
C LYS A 45 6.00 -7.77 11.21
N PRO A 46 5.15 -8.73 11.64
CA PRO A 46 4.11 -9.25 10.75
C PRO A 46 3.12 -8.17 10.31
N ILE A 47 2.81 -7.18 11.15
CA ILE A 47 1.95 -6.04 10.76
C ILE A 47 2.61 -5.23 9.64
N ILE A 48 3.83 -4.73 9.85
CA ILE A 48 4.55 -3.87 8.89
C ILE A 48 4.78 -4.61 7.57
N VAL A 49 5.22 -5.87 7.61
CA VAL A 49 5.46 -6.68 6.42
C VAL A 49 4.17 -6.88 5.62
N THR A 50 3.05 -7.19 6.29
CA THR A 50 1.75 -7.38 5.63
C THR A 50 1.27 -6.09 4.99
N ILE A 51 1.38 -4.96 5.69
CA ILE A 51 1.05 -3.64 5.14
C ILE A 51 1.87 -3.33 3.89
N ALA A 52 3.20 -3.51 3.95
CA ALA A 52 4.08 -3.26 2.83
C ALA A 52 3.77 -4.16 1.61
N SER A 53 3.40 -5.43 1.84
CA SER A 53 2.94 -6.34 0.78
C SER A 53 1.62 -5.89 0.15
N ILE A 54 0.68 -5.33 0.92
CA ILE A 54 -0.55 -4.75 0.36
C ILE A 54 -0.22 -3.51 -0.50
N CYS A 55 0.69 -2.64 -0.06
CA CYS A 55 1.16 -1.50 -0.87
C CYS A 55 1.72 -1.98 -2.22
N GLU A 56 2.57 -3.02 -2.23
CA GLU A 56 3.07 -3.58 -3.48
C GLU A 56 1.94 -4.14 -4.36
N ALA A 57 0.99 -4.87 -3.79
CA ALA A 57 -0.12 -5.47 -4.52
C ALA A 57 -1.01 -4.42 -5.22
N ILE A 58 -1.29 -3.30 -4.54
CA ILE A 58 -2.06 -2.20 -5.13
C ILE A 58 -1.27 -1.52 -6.25
N LEU A 59 0.04 -1.32 -6.09
CA LEU A 59 0.87 -0.78 -7.16
C LEU A 59 0.90 -1.73 -8.36
N TYR A 60 1.13 -3.02 -8.13
CA TYR A 60 1.09 -4.03 -9.18
C TYR A 60 -0.24 -3.97 -9.96
N ASP A 61 -1.37 -4.00 -9.26
CA ASP A 61 -2.70 -3.94 -9.86
C ASP A 61 -2.90 -2.67 -10.70
N PHE A 62 -2.47 -1.52 -10.17
CA PHE A 62 -2.56 -0.25 -10.89
C PHE A 62 -1.72 -0.24 -12.17
N TYR A 63 -0.50 -0.80 -12.13
CA TYR A 63 0.35 -0.89 -13.32
C TYR A 63 -0.19 -1.88 -14.36
N VAL A 64 -0.77 -3.00 -13.92
CA VAL A 64 -1.49 -3.90 -14.84
C VAL A 64 -2.63 -3.15 -15.53
N ARG A 65 -3.42 -2.38 -14.77
CA ARG A 65 -4.49 -1.56 -15.36
C ARG A 65 -3.96 -0.55 -16.38
N ILE A 66 -2.85 0.13 -16.10
CA ILE A 66 -2.23 1.07 -17.06
C ILE A 66 -1.86 0.33 -18.36
N ASN A 67 -1.30 -0.88 -18.24
CA ASN A 67 -0.83 -1.64 -19.39
C ASN A 67 -1.97 -2.23 -20.22
N ASP A 68 -2.96 -2.84 -19.56
CA ASP A 68 -3.88 -3.76 -20.24
C ASP A 68 -5.29 -3.17 -20.46
N ASN A 69 -5.75 -2.26 -19.60
CA ASN A 69 -7.14 -1.76 -19.67
C ASN A 69 -7.29 -0.56 -20.61
N THR A 70 -7.17 -0.82 -21.91
CA THR A 70 -7.33 0.19 -22.98
C THR A 70 -8.75 0.74 -23.14
N LYS A 71 -9.79 -0.02 -22.73
CA LYS A 71 -11.21 0.37 -22.85
C LYS A 71 -11.72 1.19 -21.66
N GLU A 72 -11.42 0.75 -20.44
CA GLU A 72 -11.80 1.50 -19.22
C GLU A 72 -10.94 2.74 -19.04
N GLY A 73 -9.68 2.66 -19.49
CA GLY A 73 -8.71 3.73 -19.37
C GLY A 73 -8.41 4.14 -17.92
N ILE A 74 -7.62 5.20 -17.81
CA ILE A 74 -7.33 5.88 -16.55
C ILE A 74 -7.48 7.37 -16.82
N SER A 75 -8.66 7.89 -16.52
CA SER A 75 -9.09 9.27 -16.86
C SER A 75 -8.12 10.35 -16.37
N ASN A 76 -7.46 10.10 -15.24
CA ASN A 76 -6.59 11.06 -14.56
C ASN A 76 -5.09 10.89 -14.88
N LEU A 77 -4.73 10.13 -15.93
CA LEU A 77 -3.37 10.04 -16.45
C LEU A 77 -3.30 10.55 -17.90
N THR A 78 -2.27 11.34 -18.19
CA THR A 78 -2.02 11.80 -19.56
C THR A 78 -1.51 10.65 -20.42
N LYS A 79 -1.80 10.70 -21.73
CA LYS A 79 -1.31 9.72 -22.70
C LYS A 79 0.22 9.57 -22.66
N ILE A 80 0.94 10.67 -22.45
CA ILE A 80 2.41 10.68 -22.31
C ILE A 80 2.87 9.83 -21.12
N ILE A 81 2.17 9.89 -19.98
CA ILE A 81 2.50 9.07 -18.80
C ILE A 81 2.17 7.60 -19.08
N ILE A 82 1.01 7.31 -19.68
CA ILE A 82 0.59 5.96 -20.03
C ILE A 82 1.61 5.30 -20.97
N ASP A 83 1.99 5.98 -22.06
CA ASP A 83 2.94 5.45 -23.05
C ASP A 83 4.34 5.23 -22.42
N ARG A 84 4.75 6.12 -21.53
CA ARG A 84 6.02 5.98 -20.78
C ARG A 84 6.00 4.76 -19.86
N ILE A 85 4.88 4.47 -19.21
CA ILE A 85 4.76 3.30 -18.32
C ILE A 85 4.70 2.01 -19.16
N ARG A 86 3.91 2.00 -20.25
CA ARG A 86 3.77 0.86 -21.17
C ARG A 86 5.05 0.47 -21.89
N SER A 87 5.97 1.41 -22.11
CA SER A 87 7.27 1.12 -22.71
C SER A 87 8.26 0.38 -21.79
N LYS A 88 7.85 0.07 -20.55
CA LYS A 88 8.71 -0.60 -19.57
C LYS A 88 8.03 -1.82 -18.96
N LYS A 89 8.79 -2.90 -18.82
CA LYS A 89 8.40 -4.01 -17.94
C LYS A 89 8.78 -3.63 -16.50
N ILE A 90 7.79 -3.58 -15.62
CA ILE A 90 7.96 -3.25 -14.20
C ILE A 90 7.35 -4.39 -13.39
N ASP A 91 8.18 -5.10 -12.64
CA ASP A 91 7.86 -6.35 -11.94
C ASP A 91 8.45 -6.43 -10.52
N GLU A 92 8.99 -5.31 -10.02
CA GLU A 92 9.61 -5.24 -8.69
C GLU A 92 9.08 -4.02 -7.93
N PHE A 93 8.86 -4.18 -6.62
CA PHE A 93 8.39 -3.10 -5.75
C PHE A 93 9.21 -1.82 -5.89
N GLU A 94 10.53 -1.93 -5.93
CA GLU A 94 11.44 -0.79 -6.12
C GLU A 94 11.15 -0.04 -7.43
N LYS A 95 10.99 -0.78 -8.53
CA LYS A 95 10.69 -0.20 -9.85
C LYS A 95 9.30 0.44 -9.88
N TYR A 96 8.31 -0.13 -9.19
CA TYR A 96 6.99 0.49 -9.04
C TYR A 96 7.08 1.85 -8.32
N ILE A 97 7.81 1.91 -7.20
CA ILE A 97 7.99 3.14 -6.41
C ILE A 97 8.71 4.21 -7.24
N VAL A 98 9.83 3.85 -7.89
CA VAL A 98 10.60 4.77 -8.74
C VAL A 98 9.74 5.32 -9.87
N SER A 99 8.96 4.47 -10.54
CA SER A 99 8.09 4.90 -11.63
C SER A 99 6.91 5.74 -11.10
N ALA A 100 6.35 5.40 -9.93
CA ALA A 100 5.27 6.17 -9.32
C ALA A 100 5.73 7.59 -8.96
N ARG A 101 6.92 7.69 -8.38
CA ARG A 101 7.59 8.96 -8.05
C ARG A 101 7.84 9.79 -9.31
N LYS A 102 8.42 9.19 -10.35
CA LYS A 102 8.73 9.89 -11.60
C LYS A 102 7.49 10.49 -12.29
N ASN A 103 6.32 9.86 -12.12
CA ASN A 103 5.08 10.28 -12.75
C ASN A 103 4.10 10.95 -11.76
N GLU A 104 4.56 11.27 -10.54
CA GLU A 104 3.78 11.92 -9.48
C GLU A 104 2.39 11.29 -9.26
N LEU A 105 2.32 9.95 -9.28
CA LEU A 105 1.04 9.23 -9.26
C LEU A 105 0.22 9.57 -8.02
N PHE A 106 0.88 9.69 -6.87
CA PHE A 106 0.18 9.97 -5.61
C PHE A 106 -0.05 11.46 -5.32
N GLY A 107 0.44 12.38 -6.16
CA GLY A 107 0.24 13.82 -5.97
C GLY A 107 1.00 14.44 -4.79
N PHE A 108 1.73 13.63 -4.02
CA PHE A 108 2.66 14.11 -3.01
C PHE A 108 3.93 14.57 -3.71
N LYS A 109 4.11 15.88 -3.80
CA LYS A 109 5.41 16.49 -4.13
C LYS A 109 6.40 16.36 -2.98
N ASP A 110 5.95 15.96 -1.80
CA ASP A 110 6.86 15.65 -0.72
C ASP A 110 7.70 14.42 -1.08
N LEU A 111 9.01 14.54 -0.83
CA LEU A 111 9.95 13.45 -0.97
C LEU A 111 9.70 12.39 0.13
N LEU A 112 8.95 12.74 1.17
CA LEU A 112 8.78 11.93 2.36
C LEU A 112 7.94 10.69 2.06
N PHE A 113 6.78 10.83 1.42
CA PHE A 113 5.90 9.68 1.11
C PHE A 113 6.65 8.58 0.33
N TYR A 114 7.36 8.96 -0.74
CA TYR A 114 8.09 7.98 -1.54
C TYR A 114 9.33 7.42 -0.83
N THR A 115 9.93 8.17 0.09
CA THR A 115 11.04 7.69 0.92
C THR A 115 10.55 6.68 1.94
N GLU A 116 9.46 7.00 2.64
CA GLU A 116 8.81 6.12 3.61
C GLU A 116 8.26 4.84 2.93
N LEU A 117 7.69 4.96 1.73
CA LEU A 117 7.26 3.80 0.95
C LEU A 117 8.44 2.91 0.52
N ASP A 118 9.58 3.50 0.15
CA ASP A 118 10.81 2.74 -0.14
C ASP A 118 11.39 2.08 1.13
N ASP A 119 11.27 2.74 2.27
CA ASP A 119 11.64 2.18 3.56
C ASP A 119 10.74 1.00 3.96
N LEU A 120 9.43 1.06 3.68
CA LEU A 120 8.54 -0.10 3.83
C LEU A 120 8.95 -1.26 2.93
N ARG A 121 9.36 -1.00 1.69
CA ARG A 121 9.89 -2.06 0.80
C ARG A 121 11.14 -2.70 1.41
N LYS A 122 12.08 -1.91 1.92
CA LYS A 122 13.30 -2.42 2.58
C LYS A 122 12.95 -3.24 3.84
N LEU A 123 12.02 -2.77 4.67
CA LEU A 123 11.51 -3.52 5.82
C LEU A 123 10.84 -4.84 5.40
N ARG A 124 9.98 -4.82 4.37
CA ARG A 124 9.36 -6.02 3.81
C ARG A 124 10.39 -7.05 3.38
N ASN A 125 11.49 -6.62 2.77
CA ASN A 125 12.56 -7.52 2.35
C ASN A 125 13.26 -8.22 3.52
N ARG A 126 13.15 -7.71 4.76
CA ARG A 126 13.63 -8.40 5.99
C ARG A 126 12.74 -9.56 6.43
N ILE A 127 11.74 -9.93 5.64
CA ILE A 127 11.19 -11.28 5.70
C ILE A 127 12.30 -12.31 5.43
N HIS A 128 13.25 -11.96 4.55
CA HIS A 128 14.55 -12.63 4.48
C HIS A 128 15.43 -12.07 5.60
N ILE A 129 15.55 -12.85 6.68
CA ILE A 129 16.23 -12.45 7.92
C ILE A 129 17.71 -12.06 7.73
N GLN A 130 18.30 -12.37 6.57
CA GLN A 130 19.67 -11.96 6.24
C GLN A 130 19.71 -10.46 5.91
N ASN A 131 20.13 -9.61 6.86
CA ASN A 131 20.30 -8.16 6.68
C ASN A 131 21.57 -7.80 5.87
N ARG A 132 21.72 -8.34 4.65
CA ARG A 132 22.92 -8.14 3.83
C ARG A 132 23.11 -6.69 3.36
N LYS A 133 22.01 -6.01 3.07
CA LYS A 133 22.01 -4.63 2.56
C LYS A 133 22.22 -3.58 3.65
N LYS A 134 22.06 -3.96 4.93
CA LYS A 134 22.17 -3.06 6.09
C LYS A 134 21.20 -1.86 6.00
N ASP A 135 20.02 -2.10 5.44
CA ASP A 135 19.01 -1.07 5.20
C ASP A 135 18.36 -0.56 6.51
N PHE A 136 18.57 -1.26 7.63
CA PHE A 136 18.08 -0.93 8.98
C PHE A 136 18.94 -1.62 10.06
N GLU A 137 18.60 -1.41 11.34
CA GLU A 137 19.27 -1.95 12.51
C GLU A 137 19.35 -3.49 12.47
N PRO A 138 20.47 -4.14 12.86
CA PRO A 138 20.56 -5.60 12.81
C PRO A 138 19.51 -6.33 13.64
N ASP A 139 19.17 -5.78 14.81
CA ASP A 139 18.13 -6.31 15.68
C ASP A 139 16.73 -6.04 15.10
N GLU A 140 15.94 -7.10 14.96
CA GLU A 140 14.59 -7.05 14.41
C GLU A 140 13.63 -6.28 15.33
N ILE A 141 13.81 -6.35 16.65
CA ILE A 141 12.94 -5.63 17.60
C ILE A 141 13.13 -4.11 17.48
N VAL A 142 14.35 -3.68 17.18
CA VAL A 142 14.66 -2.27 16.93
C VAL A 142 14.17 -1.85 15.54
N ALA A 143 14.40 -2.72 14.54
CA ALA A 143 14.00 -2.48 13.17
C ALA A 143 12.48 -2.37 12.99
N PHE A 144 11.72 -3.22 13.67
CA PHE A 144 10.26 -3.25 13.63
C PHE A 144 9.70 -2.71 14.94
N ASN A 145 9.56 -1.38 14.98
CA ASN A 145 9.09 -0.65 16.15
C ASN A 145 7.72 0.01 15.90
N TYR A 146 7.16 0.58 16.97
CA TYR A 146 5.85 1.22 16.94
C TYR A 146 5.79 2.39 15.95
N GLU A 147 6.79 3.26 15.91
CA GLU A 147 6.81 4.40 14.99
C GLU A 147 6.75 3.95 13.52
N ARG A 148 7.51 2.92 13.15
CA ARG A 148 7.46 2.34 11.80
C ARG A 148 6.14 1.63 11.51
N LYS A 149 5.46 1.10 12.52
CA LYS A 149 4.07 0.57 12.40
C LYS A 149 3.12 1.70 11.99
N ILE A 150 3.16 2.82 12.70
CA ILE A 150 2.34 4.01 12.42
C ILE A 150 2.67 4.60 11.04
N THR A 151 3.94 4.69 10.66
CA THR A 151 4.33 5.09 9.30
C THR A 151 3.75 4.14 8.25
N ALA A 152 3.79 2.83 8.48
CA ALA A 152 3.21 1.85 7.56
C ALA A 152 1.70 2.06 7.39
N GLU A 153 0.96 2.23 8.49
CA GLU A 153 -0.47 2.51 8.50
C GLU A 153 -0.81 3.76 7.68
N ARG A 154 -0.10 4.87 7.94
CA ARG A 154 -0.26 6.14 7.24
C ARG A 154 -0.01 6.02 5.74
N ILE A 155 1.06 5.31 5.35
CA ILE A 155 1.38 5.12 3.93
C ILE A 155 0.30 4.32 3.23
N LEU A 156 -0.16 3.20 3.80
CA LEU A 156 -1.21 2.41 3.15
C LEU A 156 -2.52 3.17 3.06
N GLU A 157 -2.92 3.85 4.13
CA GLU A 157 -4.11 4.68 4.16
C GLU A 157 -4.05 5.77 3.08
N GLN A 158 -2.94 6.49 3.00
CA GLN A 158 -2.73 7.52 2.00
C GLN A 158 -2.81 6.94 0.59
N MET A 159 -2.21 5.77 0.37
CA MET A 159 -2.19 5.11 -0.92
C MET A 159 -3.60 4.68 -1.36
N MET A 160 -4.35 4.02 -0.48
CA MET A 160 -5.71 3.56 -0.76
C MET A 160 -6.66 4.74 -0.98
N LYS A 161 -6.57 5.80 -0.18
CA LYS A 161 -7.38 7.01 -0.36
C LYS A 161 -7.08 7.70 -1.69
N THR A 162 -5.81 7.84 -2.05
CA THR A 162 -5.45 8.43 -3.35
C THR A 162 -5.93 7.56 -4.50
N MET A 163 -5.83 6.23 -4.39
CA MET A 163 -6.35 5.32 -5.42
C MET A 163 -7.87 5.42 -5.56
N ALA A 164 -8.62 5.39 -4.45
CA ALA A 164 -10.07 5.52 -4.44
C ALA A 164 -10.57 6.93 -4.80
N GLY A 165 -9.77 7.98 -4.63
CA GLY A 165 -10.16 9.35 -4.98
C GLY A 165 -9.79 9.76 -6.40
N LYS A 166 -8.58 9.36 -6.85
CA LYS A 166 -8.00 9.79 -8.13
C LYS A 166 -8.08 8.73 -9.21
N TYR A 167 -8.21 7.46 -8.85
CA TYR A 167 -8.05 6.35 -9.80
C TYR A 167 -9.19 5.34 -9.71
N SER A 168 -10.38 5.72 -9.28
CA SER A 168 -11.56 4.84 -9.37
C SER A 168 -11.81 4.36 -10.81
N ARG A 169 -12.40 3.17 -10.92
CA ARG A 169 -12.92 2.66 -12.19
C ARG A 169 -14.34 3.16 -12.42
N PRO A 170 -14.82 3.18 -13.68
CA PRO A 170 -16.21 3.52 -13.98
C PRO A 170 -17.20 2.64 -13.23
N TYR A 171 -18.33 3.21 -12.80
CA TYR A 171 -19.35 2.51 -12.02
C TYR A 171 -19.85 1.20 -12.64
N SER A 172 -19.82 1.08 -13.97
CA SER A 172 -20.23 -0.14 -14.69
C SER A 172 -19.38 -1.37 -14.39
N VAL A 173 -18.19 -1.21 -13.82
CA VAL A 173 -17.23 -2.30 -13.53
C VAL A 173 -16.81 -2.35 -12.05
N THR A 174 -17.54 -1.67 -11.16
CA THR A 174 -17.31 -1.69 -9.71
C THR A 174 -18.25 -2.65 -8.98
N GLY A 175 -18.02 -2.87 -7.68
CA GLY A 175 -18.89 -3.72 -6.83
C GLY A 175 -18.52 -5.21 -6.77
N TYR A 176 -17.47 -5.63 -7.47
CA TYR A 176 -16.98 -7.01 -7.49
C TYR A 176 -15.98 -7.35 -6.36
N VAL A 177 -15.46 -6.32 -5.69
CA VAL A 177 -14.51 -6.46 -4.58
C VAL A 177 -15.12 -5.74 -3.38
N GLU A 178 -15.09 -6.35 -2.20
CA GLU A 178 -15.56 -5.71 -0.96
C GLU A 178 -14.72 -4.46 -0.66
N ASN A 179 -15.30 -3.50 0.07
CA ASN A 179 -14.55 -2.35 0.55
C ASN A 179 -13.44 -2.80 1.50
N PHE A 180 -12.33 -2.08 1.48
CA PHE A 180 -11.18 -2.36 2.33
C PHE A 180 -11.41 -1.81 3.73
N ILE A 181 -11.41 -2.68 4.73
CA ILE A 181 -11.60 -2.30 6.13
C ILE A 181 -10.23 -2.27 6.82
N LEU A 182 -9.78 -1.08 7.20
CA LEU A 182 -8.52 -0.87 7.91
C LEU A 182 -8.72 -1.06 9.43
N PRO A 183 -7.89 -1.89 10.10
CA PRO A 183 -8.10 -2.27 11.49
C PRO A 183 -7.61 -1.24 12.53
N TRP A 184 -7.09 -0.09 12.11
CA TRP A 184 -6.68 1.02 12.98
C TRP A 184 -7.64 2.21 12.86
N ASP A 185 -7.38 3.26 13.63
CA ASP A 185 -8.10 4.54 13.55
C ASP A 185 -7.46 5.44 12.50
N GLU A 186 -8.30 6.18 11.78
CA GLU A 186 -7.89 6.97 10.62
C GLU A 186 -6.83 8.02 10.98
N HIS A 187 -5.67 7.96 10.34
CA HIS A 187 -4.56 8.89 10.59
C HIS A 187 -4.70 10.19 9.81
N LEU A 188 -5.38 10.15 8.66
CA LEU A 188 -5.49 11.23 7.69
C LEU A 188 -6.96 11.54 7.42
N PRO A 189 -7.73 12.02 8.42
CA PRO A 189 -9.17 12.24 8.27
C PRO A 189 -9.46 13.06 7.01
N THR A 190 -10.44 12.62 6.23
CA THR A 190 -10.85 13.34 5.03
C THR A 190 -11.40 14.69 5.47
N ILE A 191 -10.65 15.78 5.23
CA ILE A 191 -11.17 17.13 5.48
C ILE A 191 -12.32 17.31 4.47
N GLU A 192 -13.56 17.27 4.96
CA GLU A 192 -14.71 17.70 4.17
C GLU A 192 -14.43 19.13 3.71
N ARG A 193 -14.20 19.30 2.41
CA ARG A 193 -14.18 20.62 1.81
C ARG A 193 -15.64 21.08 1.74
N ASN A 194 -16.02 21.89 2.74
CA ASN A 194 -17.24 22.72 2.70
C ASN A 194 -17.29 23.56 1.43
#